data_AF-A0A519SXA5-F1
#
_entry.id   AF-A0A519SXA5-F1
#
_cell.length_a   1.000
_cell.length_b   1.000
_cell.length_c   1.000
_cell.angle_alpha   90.00
_cell.angle_beta   90.00
_cell.angle_gamma   90.00
#
_symmetry.space_group_name_H-M   'P 1'
#
loop_
_entity.id
_entity.type
_entity.pdbx_description
1 polymer ?
#
loop_
_entity_poly.entity_id
_entity_poly.type
_entity_poly.pdbx_seq_one_letter_code
_entity_poly.pdbx_strand_id
1 'polypeptide(L)'
;MDTFKDFFSDLKERISNPFISSFAIAWLIYNYPILITLLFYKQTELKADGYTSYLNLIQNCTDTNRMLYYPLGIAFLYTFAVPFFKSGIRIFNSWLLTSTDGIVYKMTKNKVVSIELHTKVSKDLEEVKSQYVTLITSESAYINEIDQLKARIHTITETNTETIGKLNSDHDKVVQDLIVENNKRMQTATDISSNALNEQALELSTMKNQLHASLLKESDTLKLLNIQEDVNLSLVNQNNSTAERCQQLASELLLANENVSHFKKERDQALKQIREEKTQIQAVKAENLTKALEVSKSIESIIERLKELPKIHLASGQTVVSATDNSDTINSLENVQSIIHTFH
;
A
#
# COMPACT_ATOMS: atom_id res chain seq x y z
N MET A 1 8.54 -42.51 -15.71
CA MET A 1 8.76 -43.98 -15.75
C MET A 1 8.28 -44.54 -17.08
N ASP A 2 7.25 -43.94 -17.67
CA ASP A 2 6.65 -44.37 -18.96
C ASP A 2 7.60 -44.25 -20.16
N THR A 3 8.45 -43.22 -20.20
CA THR A 3 9.46 -43.05 -21.26
C THR A 3 10.47 -44.20 -21.37
N PHE A 4 10.83 -44.83 -20.23
CA PHE A 4 11.68 -46.02 -20.26
C PHE A 4 10.94 -47.23 -20.83
N LYS A 5 9.66 -47.39 -20.48
CA LYS A 5 8.83 -48.49 -20.96
C LYS A 5 8.61 -48.40 -22.47
N ASP A 6 8.39 -47.20 -22.99
CA ASP A 6 8.24 -46.95 -24.42
C ASP A 6 9.54 -47.26 -25.18
N PHE A 7 10.70 -46.86 -24.64
CA PHE A 7 12.00 -47.21 -25.22
C PHE A 7 12.27 -48.73 -25.22
N PHE A 8 11.95 -49.43 -24.14
CA PHE A 8 12.07 -50.90 -24.09
C PHE A 8 11.08 -51.60 -25.02
N SER A 9 9.90 -51.02 -25.26
CA SER A 9 8.91 -51.53 -26.21
C SER A 9 9.45 -51.48 -27.63
N ASP A 10 9.98 -50.32 -28.05
CA ASP A 10 10.58 -50.14 -29.37
C ASP A 10 11.81 -51.03 -29.57
N LEU A 11 12.63 -51.17 -28.53
CA LEU A 11 13.78 -52.07 -28.54
C LEU A 11 13.35 -53.53 -28.66
N LYS A 12 12.29 -53.93 -27.94
CA LYS A 12 11.73 -55.29 -28.00
C LYS A 12 11.20 -55.61 -29.39
N GLU A 13 10.52 -54.66 -30.04
CA GLU A 13 10.04 -54.83 -31.40
C GLU A 13 11.19 -55.05 -32.39
N ARG A 14 12.29 -54.28 -32.25
CA ARG A 14 13.49 -54.44 -33.08
C ARG A 14 14.24 -55.74 -32.79
N ILE A 15 14.35 -56.16 -31.53
CA ILE A 15 14.95 -57.44 -31.14
C ILE A 15 14.07 -58.63 -31.57
N SER A 16 12.77 -58.44 -31.77
CA SER A 16 11.89 -59.48 -32.33
C SER A 16 12.26 -59.86 -33.76
N ASN A 17 12.98 -59.00 -34.48
CA ASN A 17 13.54 -59.37 -35.77
C ASN A 17 14.68 -60.39 -35.57
N PRO A 18 14.56 -61.62 -36.11
CA PRO A 18 15.54 -62.68 -35.90
C PRO A 18 16.94 -62.30 -36.35
N PHE A 19 17.08 -61.45 -37.36
CA PHE A 19 18.38 -60.97 -37.82
C PHE A 19 19.04 -60.03 -36.80
N ILE A 20 18.29 -59.06 -36.27
CA ILE A 20 18.79 -58.09 -35.30
C ILE A 20 19.12 -58.79 -33.98
N SER A 21 18.28 -59.72 -33.53
CA SER A 21 18.56 -60.55 -32.36
C SER A 21 19.84 -61.36 -32.52
N SER A 22 19.99 -62.04 -33.66
CA SER A 22 21.16 -62.88 -33.95
C SER A 22 22.43 -62.04 -34.09
N PHE A 23 22.33 -60.85 -34.68
CA PHE A 23 23.43 -59.89 -34.75
C PHE A 23 23.83 -59.39 -33.38
N ALA A 24 22.88 -58.99 -32.53
CA ALA A 24 23.17 -58.55 -31.18
C ALA A 24 23.87 -59.66 -30.38
N ILE A 25 23.36 -60.90 -30.43
CA ILE A 25 23.97 -62.04 -29.74
C ILE A 25 25.35 -62.35 -30.30
N ALA A 26 25.51 -62.42 -31.62
CA ALA A 26 26.80 -62.66 -32.26
C ALA A 26 27.81 -61.54 -31.95
N TRP A 27 27.36 -60.30 -31.89
CA TRP A 27 28.18 -59.15 -31.53
C TRP A 27 28.63 -59.23 -30.08
N LEU A 28 27.73 -59.57 -29.16
CA LEU A 28 28.07 -59.75 -27.74
C LEU A 28 29.06 -60.90 -27.54
N ILE A 29 28.88 -62.02 -28.25
CA ILE A 29 29.80 -63.17 -28.19
C ILE A 29 31.17 -62.80 -28.77
N TYR A 30 31.23 -62.10 -29.91
CA TYR A 30 32.50 -61.78 -30.56
C TYR A 30 33.26 -60.65 -29.83
N ASN A 31 32.54 -59.71 -29.22
CA ASN A 31 33.09 -58.60 -28.44
C ASN A 31 33.08 -58.88 -26.92
N TYR A 32 33.06 -60.15 -26.52
CA TYR A 32 33.02 -60.54 -25.11
C TYR A 32 34.14 -59.95 -24.25
N PRO A 33 35.39 -59.67 -24.73
CA PRO A 33 36.42 -59.08 -23.88
C PRO A 33 36.00 -57.70 -23.38
N ILE A 34 35.39 -56.88 -24.26
CA ILE A 34 34.90 -55.56 -23.91
C ILE A 34 33.80 -55.66 -22.85
N LEU A 35 32.86 -56.60 -23.00
CA LEU A 35 31.77 -56.80 -22.05
C LEU A 35 32.26 -57.30 -20.69
N ILE A 36 33.15 -58.30 -20.68
CA ILE A 36 33.69 -58.86 -19.44
C ILE A 36 34.49 -57.79 -18.70
N THR A 37 35.36 -57.06 -19.40
CA THR A 37 36.13 -55.99 -18.78
C THR A 37 35.22 -54.87 -18.26
N LEU A 38 34.16 -54.50 -18.98
CA LEU A 38 33.24 -53.45 -18.54
C LEU A 38 32.41 -53.86 -17.31
N LEU A 39 31.99 -55.13 -17.23
CA LEU A 39 31.10 -55.61 -16.16
C LEU A 39 31.85 -56.11 -14.92
N PHE A 40 33.01 -56.75 -15.10
CA PHE A 40 33.68 -57.50 -14.02
C PHE A 40 35.01 -56.91 -13.56
N TYR A 41 35.69 -56.10 -14.38
CA TYR A 41 37.02 -55.59 -14.02
C TYR A 41 36.96 -54.22 -13.35
N LYS A 42 37.70 -54.07 -12.26
CA LYS A 42 37.94 -52.75 -11.65
C LYS A 42 39.07 -52.03 -12.38
N GLN A 43 39.05 -50.71 -12.36
CA GLN A 43 40.07 -49.89 -13.04
C GLN A 43 41.51 -50.20 -12.59
N THR A 44 41.70 -50.65 -11.35
CA THR A 44 43.02 -51.05 -10.82
C THR A 44 43.55 -52.33 -11.46
N GLU A 45 42.69 -53.31 -11.70
CA GLU A 45 43.03 -54.57 -12.37
C GLU A 45 43.33 -54.33 -13.84
N LEU A 46 42.52 -53.48 -14.48
CA LEU A 46 42.73 -53.06 -15.87
C LEU A 46 44.10 -52.39 -16.09
N LYS A 47 44.55 -51.58 -15.13
CA LYS A 47 45.89 -50.97 -15.15
C LYS A 47 47.01 -51.99 -14.95
N ALA A 48 46.76 -53.06 -14.18
CA ALA A 48 47.73 -54.14 -14.02
C ALA A 48 47.95 -54.91 -15.31
N ASP A 49 46.90 -55.05 -16.13
CA ASP A 49 46.95 -55.67 -17.47
C ASP A 49 47.55 -54.75 -18.55
N GLY A 50 48.05 -53.56 -18.17
CA GLY A 50 48.75 -52.63 -19.06
C GLY A 50 47.85 -51.62 -19.80
N TYR A 51 46.54 -51.57 -19.49
CA TYR A 51 45.63 -50.61 -20.11
C TYR A 51 45.47 -49.36 -19.23
N THR A 52 45.60 -48.18 -19.83
CA THR A 52 45.55 -46.91 -19.09
C THR A 52 44.12 -46.51 -18.66
N SER A 53 43.13 -46.92 -19.45
CA SER A 53 41.70 -46.63 -19.24
C SER A 53 40.82 -47.63 -20.01
N TYR A 54 39.52 -47.69 -19.66
CA TYR A 54 38.53 -48.50 -20.42
C TYR A 54 38.46 -48.10 -21.89
N LEU A 55 38.64 -46.81 -22.21
CA LEU A 55 38.67 -46.33 -23.59
C LEU A 55 39.87 -46.87 -24.36
N ASN A 56 41.03 -46.96 -23.72
CA ASN A 56 42.24 -47.51 -24.34
C ASN A 56 42.07 -49.01 -24.65
N LEU A 57 41.42 -49.77 -23.76
CA LEU A 57 41.07 -51.16 -24.04
C LEU A 57 40.09 -51.28 -25.21
N ILE A 58 39.03 -50.47 -25.23
CA ILE A 58 38.07 -50.48 -26.34
C ILE A 58 38.77 -50.14 -27.65
N GLN A 59 39.64 -49.13 -27.68
CA GLN A 59 40.44 -48.74 -28.85
C GLN A 59 41.36 -49.86 -29.34
N ASN A 60 41.98 -50.61 -28.42
CA ASN A 60 42.85 -51.73 -28.78
C ASN A 60 42.06 -52.96 -29.26
N CYS A 61 40.80 -53.11 -28.86
CA CYS A 61 39.92 -54.20 -29.29
C CYS A 61 39.01 -53.83 -30.48
N THR A 62 38.92 -52.56 -30.87
CA THR A 62 38.08 -52.05 -31.98
C THR A 62 38.78 -52.25 -33.33
N ASP A 63 38.96 -53.50 -33.75
CA ASP A 63 39.19 -53.78 -35.16
C ASP A 63 37.83 -53.73 -35.88
N THR A 64 37.66 -52.80 -36.83
CA THR A 64 36.42 -52.60 -37.58
C THR A 64 35.91 -53.90 -38.22
N ASN A 65 36.84 -54.78 -38.64
CA ASN A 65 36.50 -56.07 -39.21
C ASN A 65 35.85 -56.99 -38.18
N ARG A 66 36.48 -57.09 -37.01
CA ARG A 66 36.05 -57.90 -35.86
C ARG A 66 34.73 -57.43 -35.26
N MET A 67 34.53 -56.12 -35.15
CA MET A 67 33.33 -55.60 -34.50
C MET A 67 32.09 -55.67 -35.37
N LEU A 68 32.21 -55.46 -36.67
CA LEU A 68 31.05 -55.33 -37.55
C LEU A 68 30.86 -56.56 -38.44
N TYR A 69 31.86 -56.90 -39.24
CA TYR A 69 31.70 -57.86 -40.34
C TYR A 69 31.55 -59.31 -39.84
N TYR A 70 32.29 -59.72 -38.81
CA TYR A 70 32.14 -61.08 -38.27
C TYR A 70 30.77 -61.32 -37.62
N PRO A 71 30.28 -60.45 -36.69
CA PRO A 71 28.92 -60.58 -36.16
C PRO A 71 27.84 -60.52 -37.23
N LEU A 72 28.01 -59.66 -38.24
CA LEU A 72 27.07 -59.54 -39.35
C LEU A 72 27.04 -60.83 -40.20
N GLY A 73 28.19 -61.40 -40.52
CA GLY A 73 28.31 -62.67 -41.24
C GLY A 73 27.69 -63.83 -40.49
N ILE A 74 27.95 -63.94 -39.17
CA ILE A 74 27.35 -64.96 -38.32
C ILE A 74 25.83 -64.78 -38.22
N ALA A 75 25.35 -63.55 -38.05
CA ALA A 75 23.93 -63.26 -37.98
C ALA A 75 23.21 -63.62 -39.28
N PHE A 76 23.83 -63.33 -40.42
CA PHE A 76 23.32 -63.72 -41.73
C PHE A 76 23.29 -65.25 -41.85
N LEU A 77 24.41 -65.92 -41.59
CA LEU A 77 24.49 -67.38 -41.65
C LEU A 77 23.45 -68.03 -40.74
N TYR A 78 23.29 -67.57 -39.50
CA TYR A 78 22.32 -68.09 -38.55
C TYR A 78 20.87 -67.86 -39.01
N THR A 79 20.53 -66.64 -39.44
CA THR A 79 19.17 -66.29 -39.88
C THR A 79 18.74 -67.14 -41.07
N PHE A 80 19.66 -67.42 -42.01
CA PHE A 80 19.37 -68.27 -43.16
C PHE A 80 19.46 -69.76 -42.84
N ALA A 81 20.42 -70.20 -42.02
CA ALA A 81 20.61 -71.62 -41.71
C ALA A 81 19.50 -72.20 -40.82
N VAL A 82 18.97 -71.43 -39.86
CA VAL A 82 17.97 -71.92 -38.89
C VAL A 82 16.71 -72.47 -39.56
N PRO A 83 16.07 -71.80 -40.54
CA PRO A 83 14.97 -72.37 -41.31
C PRO A 83 15.30 -73.73 -41.95
N PHE A 84 16.50 -73.88 -42.52
CA PHE A 84 16.93 -75.14 -43.12
C PHE A 84 17.12 -76.24 -42.07
N PHE A 85 17.75 -75.93 -40.93
CA PHE A 85 17.87 -76.88 -39.83
C PHE A 85 16.51 -77.30 -39.26
N LYS A 86 15.59 -76.36 -39.06
CA LYS A 86 14.22 -76.66 -38.59
C LYS A 86 13.47 -77.55 -39.58
N SER A 87 13.59 -77.28 -40.88
CA SER A 87 13.00 -78.10 -41.93
C SER A 87 13.60 -79.51 -41.94
N GLY A 88 14.94 -79.62 -41.85
CA GLY A 88 15.64 -80.89 -41.77
C GLY A 88 15.20 -81.74 -40.56
N ILE A 89 15.05 -81.13 -39.38
CA ILE A 89 14.54 -81.81 -38.18
C ILE A 89 13.12 -82.34 -38.39
N ARG A 90 12.24 -81.57 -39.04
CA ARG A 90 10.87 -82.01 -39.34
C ARG A 90 10.86 -83.20 -40.29
N ILE A 91 11.63 -83.14 -41.36
CA ILE A 91 11.76 -84.23 -42.34
C ILE A 91 12.29 -85.48 -41.65
N PHE A 92 13.32 -85.34 -40.82
CA PHE A 92 13.90 -86.44 -40.05
C PHE A 92 12.87 -87.08 -39.09
N ASN A 93 12.10 -86.27 -38.37
CA ASN A 93 11.05 -86.76 -37.47
C ASN A 93 9.92 -87.48 -38.23
N SER A 94 9.47 -86.93 -39.35
CA SER A 94 8.47 -87.59 -40.20
C SER A 94 8.98 -88.92 -40.75
N TRP A 95 10.24 -88.96 -41.21
CA TRP A 95 10.87 -90.19 -41.68
C TRP A 95 10.98 -91.26 -40.59
N LEU A 96 11.31 -90.86 -39.36
CA LEU A 96 11.38 -91.76 -38.21
C LEU A 96 10.00 -92.35 -37.87
N LEU A 97 8.94 -91.53 -37.87
CA LEU A 97 7.56 -91.97 -37.62
C LEU A 97 7.08 -92.95 -38.70
N THR A 98 7.22 -92.60 -39.98
CA THR A 98 6.81 -93.46 -41.08
C THR A 98 7.59 -94.79 -41.10
N SER A 99 8.88 -94.77 -40.74
CA SER A 99 9.68 -95.99 -40.62
C SER A 99 9.16 -96.89 -39.50
N THR A 100 8.76 -96.30 -38.38
CA THR A 100 8.19 -97.02 -37.23
C THR A 100 6.84 -97.65 -37.60
N ASP A 101 5.95 -96.89 -38.25
CA ASP A 101 4.63 -97.38 -38.68
C ASP A 101 4.74 -98.52 -39.70
N GLY A 102 5.70 -98.45 -40.62
CA GLY A 102 5.96 -99.51 -41.60
C GLY A 102 6.43 -100.83 -40.94
N ILE A 103 7.20 -100.74 -39.87
CA ILE A 103 7.63 -101.91 -39.07
C ILE A 103 6.43 -102.49 -38.31
N VAL A 104 5.65 -101.65 -37.64
CA VAL A 104 4.46 -102.07 -36.90
C VAL A 104 3.44 -102.73 -37.84
N TYR A 105 3.17 -102.14 -39.00
CA TYR A 105 2.26 -102.70 -40.01
C TYR A 105 2.71 -104.08 -40.52
N LYS A 106 4.01 -104.27 -40.77
CA LYS A 106 4.57 -105.58 -41.16
C LYS A 106 4.42 -106.63 -40.05
N MET A 107 4.58 -106.24 -38.78
CA MET A 107 4.39 -107.13 -37.64
C MET A 107 2.93 -107.49 -37.39
N THR A 108 1.99 -106.59 -37.69
CA THR A 108 0.55 -106.83 -37.47
C THR A 108 -0.14 -107.56 -38.62
N LYS A 109 0.30 -107.41 -39.88
CA LYS A 109 -0.31 -108.06 -41.05
C LYS A 109 -0.36 -109.60 -40.99
N ASN A 110 0.57 -110.23 -40.25
CA ASN A 110 0.62 -111.69 -40.12
C ASN A 110 -0.21 -112.25 -38.95
N LYS A 111 -0.84 -111.40 -38.14
CA LYS A 111 -1.80 -111.85 -37.14
C LYS A 111 -3.18 -111.83 -37.76
N VAL A 112 -3.72 -113.02 -38.08
CA VAL A 112 -5.12 -113.19 -38.47
C VAL A 112 -5.98 -112.67 -37.32
N VAL A 113 -6.58 -111.49 -37.50
CA VAL A 113 -7.48 -110.88 -36.53
C VAL A 113 -8.70 -111.78 -36.42
N SER A 114 -9.02 -112.24 -35.21
CA SER A 114 -10.19 -113.09 -35.00
C SER A 114 -11.47 -112.32 -35.35
N ILE A 115 -12.46 -113.02 -35.91
CA ILE A 115 -13.74 -112.40 -36.28
C ILE A 115 -14.47 -111.80 -35.07
N GLU A 116 -14.23 -112.36 -33.88
CA GLU A 116 -14.69 -111.82 -32.59
C GLU A 116 -14.08 -110.45 -32.30
N LEU A 117 -12.78 -110.28 -32.53
CA LEU A 117 -12.11 -109.00 -32.37
C LEU A 117 -12.65 -107.97 -33.37
N HIS A 118 -12.89 -108.35 -34.62
CA HIS A 118 -13.52 -107.47 -35.61
C HIS A 118 -14.94 -107.04 -35.18
N THR A 119 -15.73 -107.99 -34.68
CA THR A 119 -17.09 -107.73 -34.20
C THR A 119 -17.07 -106.79 -32.99
N LYS A 120 -16.14 -107.00 -32.04
CA LYS A 120 -15.96 -106.11 -30.89
C LYS A 120 -15.57 -104.70 -31.33
N VAL A 121 -14.54 -104.57 -32.19
CA VAL A 121 -14.09 -103.27 -32.69
C VAL A 121 -15.20 -102.55 -33.46
N SER A 122 -16.02 -103.27 -34.21
CA SER A 122 -17.17 -102.68 -34.92
C SER A 122 -18.24 -102.14 -33.96
N LYS A 123 -18.54 -102.88 -32.89
CA LYS A 123 -19.46 -102.42 -31.83
C LYS A 123 -18.91 -101.22 -31.07
N ASP A 124 -17.64 -101.27 -30.68
CA ASP A 124 -16.96 -100.16 -29.99
C ASP A 124 -16.95 -98.90 -30.90
N LEU A 125 -16.71 -99.07 -32.20
CA LEU A 125 -16.77 -97.98 -33.18
C LEU A 125 -18.18 -97.40 -33.30
N GLU A 126 -19.21 -98.25 -33.34
CA GLU A 126 -20.61 -97.81 -33.41
C GLU A 126 -21.04 -97.07 -32.12
N GLU A 127 -20.61 -97.55 -30.95
CA GLU A 127 -20.85 -96.88 -29.67
C GLU A 127 -20.18 -95.50 -29.62
N VAL A 128 -18.89 -95.43 -29.95
CA VAL A 128 -18.15 -94.18 -30.02
C VAL A 128 -18.79 -93.22 -31.02
N LYS A 129 -19.21 -93.72 -32.20
CA LYS A 129 -19.93 -92.92 -33.19
C LYS A 129 -21.25 -92.37 -32.64
N SER A 130 -22.01 -93.18 -31.91
CA SER A 130 -23.24 -92.73 -31.25
C SER A 130 -22.96 -91.64 -30.22
N GLN A 131 -21.92 -91.80 -29.41
CA GLN A 131 -21.50 -90.78 -28.43
C GLN A 131 -21.10 -89.47 -29.12
N TYR A 132 -20.35 -89.54 -30.23
CA TYR A 132 -20.00 -88.37 -31.02
C TYR A 132 -21.22 -87.66 -31.59
N VAL A 133 -22.22 -88.38 -32.09
CA VAL A 133 -23.47 -87.77 -32.55
C VAL A 133 -24.17 -87.05 -31.41
N THR A 134 -24.31 -87.68 -30.25
CA THR A 134 -24.91 -87.04 -29.07
C THR A 134 -24.14 -85.79 -28.65
N LEU A 135 -22.81 -85.85 -28.64
CA LEU A 135 -21.95 -84.70 -28.30
C LEU A 135 -22.11 -83.55 -29.31
N ILE A 136 -22.15 -83.84 -30.61
CA ILE A 136 -22.37 -82.83 -31.65
C ILE A 136 -23.76 -82.18 -31.49
N THR A 137 -24.79 -82.98 -31.16
CA THR A 137 -26.14 -82.44 -30.95
C THR A 137 -26.23 -81.55 -29.71
N SER A 138 -25.56 -81.89 -28.61
CA SER A 138 -25.53 -81.05 -27.42
C SER A 138 -24.67 -79.80 -27.63
N GLU A 139 -23.53 -79.91 -28.31
CA GLU A 139 -22.70 -78.76 -28.69
C GLU A 139 -23.48 -77.78 -29.58
N SER A 140 -24.24 -78.29 -30.55
CA SER A 140 -25.12 -77.46 -31.39
C SER A 140 -26.20 -76.75 -30.57
N ALA A 141 -26.76 -77.42 -29.57
CA ALA A 141 -27.73 -76.80 -28.66
C ALA A 141 -27.09 -75.68 -27.81
N TYR A 142 -25.87 -75.89 -27.29
CA TYR A 142 -25.15 -74.87 -26.54
C TYR A 142 -24.73 -73.68 -27.41
N ILE A 143 -24.34 -73.90 -28.66
CA ILE A 143 -24.05 -72.81 -29.60
C ILE A 143 -25.29 -71.93 -29.80
N ASN A 144 -26.45 -72.55 -30.01
CA ASN A 144 -27.71 -71.82 -30.13
C ASN A 144 -28.06 -71.02 -28.86
N GLU A 145 -27.85 -71.60 -27.68
CA GLU A 145 -28.06 -70.89 -26.40
C GLU A 145 -27.10 -69.71 -26.24
N ILE A 146 -25.82 -69.90 -26.57
CA ILE A 146 -24.81 -68.84 -26.54
C ILE A 146 -25.21 -67.69 -27.48
N ASP A 147 -25.70 -68.00 -28.67
CA ASP A 147 -26.12 -66.97 -29.63
C ASP A 147 -27.39 -66.23 -29.17
N GLN A 148 -28.34 -66.93 -28.54
CA GLN A 148 -29.49 -66.30 -27.89
C GLN A 148 -29.07 -65.39 -26.72
N LEU A 149 -28.12 -65.83 -25.89
CA LEU A 149 -27.59 -65.02 -24.79
C LEU A 149 -26.84 -63.80 -25.30
N LYS A 150 -26.03 -63.92 -26.35
CA LYS A 150 -25.38 -62.78 -27.00
C LYS A 150 -26.39 -61.78 -27.55
N ALA A 151 -27.46 -62.25 -28.22
CA ALA A 151 -28.53 -61.38 -28.70
C ALA A 151 -29.21 -60.64 -27.54
N ARG A 152 -29.50 -61.33 -26.43
CA ARG A 152 -30.08 -60.72 -25.23
C ARG A 152 -29.15 -59.70 -24.59
N ILE A 153 -27.85 -59.99 -24.50
CA ILE A 153 -26.84 -59.03 -24.01
C ILE A 153 -26.84 -57.78 -24.89
N HIS A 154 -26.84 -57.95 -26.22
CA HIS A 154 -26.89 -56.81 -27.14
C HIS A 154 -28.14 -55.95 -26.92
N THR A 155 -29.33 -56.55 -26.83
CA THR A 155 -30.58 -55.83 -26.55
C THR A 155 -30.51 -55.08 -25.21
N ILE A 156 -30.01 -55.72 -24.14
CA ILE A 156 -29.87 -55.07 -22.83
C ILE A 156 -28.88 -53.90 -22.92
N THR A 157 -27.73 -54.08 -23.58
CA THR A 157 -26.74 -53.01 -23.78
C THR A 157 -27.35 -51.83 -24.53
N GLU A 158 -28.09 -52.07 -25.62
CA GLU A 158 -28.77 -51.04 -26.40
C GLU A 158 -29.80 -50.28 -25.56
N THR A 159 -30.67 -50.97 -24.83
CA THR A 159 -31.65 -50.34 -23.93
C THR A 159 -30.99 -49.54 -22.80
N ASN A 160 -29.87 -50.02 -22.26
CA ASN A 160 -29.10 -49.28 -21.26
C ASN A 160 -28.46 -48.04 -21.84
N THR A 161 -27.85 -48.12 -23.03
CA THR A 161 -27.29 -46.96 -23.74
C THR A 161 -28.37 -45.91 -24.02
N GLU A 162 -29.56 -46.33 -24.47
CA GLU A 162 -30.69 -45.43 -24.68
C GLU A 162 -31.15 -44.77 -23.37
N THR A 163 -31.27 -45.55 -22.29
CA THR A 163 -31.70 -45.06 -20.97
C THR A 163 -30.69 -44.07 -20.39
N ILE A 164 -29.39 -44.36 -20.50
CA ILE A 164 -28.31 -43.46 -20.09
C ILE A 164 -28.34 -42.18 -20.95
N GLY A 165 -28.58 -42.30 -22.25
CA GLY A 165 -28.71 -41.15 -23.15
C GLY A 165 -29.87 -40.22 -22.76
N LYS A 166 -31.05 -40.79 -22.45
CA LYS A 166 -32.21 -40.03 -21.96
C LYS A 166 -31.92 -39.37 -20.61
N LEU A 167 -31.34 -40.12 -19.67
CA LEU A 167 -31.00 -39.61 -18.34
C LEU A 167 -30.00 -38.45 -18.41
N ASN A 168 -28.98 -38.56 -19.26
CA ASN A 168 -28.01 -37.48 -19.47
C ASN A 168 -28.67 -36.27 -20.13
N SER A 169 -29.52 -36.46 -21.16
CA SER A 169 -30.25 -35.36 -21.78
C SER A 169 -31.18 -34.64 -20.79
N ASP A 170 -31.83 -35.36 -19.88
CA ASP A 170 -32.71 -34.78 -18.88
C ASP A 170 -31.90 -34.09 -17.77
N HIS A 171 -30.77 -34.67 -17.36
CA HIS A 171 -29.83 -34.04 -16.45
C HIS A 171 -29.28 -32.73 -17.01
N ASP A 172 -28.87 -32.70 -18.28
CA ASP A 172 -28.36 -31.50 -18.94
C ASP A 172 -29.42 -30.40 -19.00
N LYS A 173 -30.69 -30.74 -19.27
CA LYS A 173 -31.80 -29.77 -19.22
C LYS A 173 -31.97 -29.20 -17.82
N VAL A 174 -32.00 -30.04 -16.78
CA VAL A 174 -32.12 -29.58 -15.39
C VAL A 174 -30.94 -28.69 -14.99
N VAL A 175 -29.73 -29.04 -15.39
CA VAL A 175 -28.53 -28.21 -15.13
C VAL A 175 -28.62 -26.87 -15.85
N GLN A 176 -29.04 -26.85 -17.12
CA GLN A 176 -29.25 -25.60 -17.87
C GLN A 176 -30.33 -24.72 -17.23
N ASP A 177 -31.46 -25.30 -16.84
CA ASP A 177 -32.54 -24.58 -16.16
C ASP A 177 -32.07 -23.97 -14.84
N LEU A 178 -31.27 -24.71 -14.05
CA LEU A 178 -30.67 -24.22 -12.80
C LEU A 178 -29.64 -23.10 -13.05
N ILE A 179 -28.84 -23.18 -14.11
CA ILE A 179 -27.90 -22.12 -14.49
C ILE A 179 -28.68 -20.85 -14.86
N VAL A 180 -29.72 -20.98 -15.68
CA VAL A 180 -30.57 -19.85 -16.08
C VAL A 180 -31.26 -19.23 -14.85
N GLU A 181 -31.80 -20.05 -13.95
CA GLU A 181 -32.44 -19.56 -12.73
C GLU A 181 -31.44 -18.86 -11.79
N ASN A 182 -30.25 -19.43 -11.58
CA ASN A 182 -29.22 -18.82 -10.74
C ASN A 182 -28.70 -17.50 -11.34
N ASN A 183 -28.48 -17.43 -12.66
CA ASN A 183 -28.10 -16.19 -13.32
C ASN A 183 -29.18 -15.11 -13.14
N LYS A 184 -30.46 -15.47 -13.26
CA LYS A 184 -31.56 -14.56 -12.99
C LYS A 184 -31.57 -14.07 -11.54
N ARG A 185 -31.36 -14.97 -10.57
CA ARG A 185 -31.27 -14.59 -9.13
C ARG A 185 -30.08 -13.68 -8.86
N MET A 186 -28.92 -13.95 -9.46
CA MET A 186 -27.73 -13.10 -9.35
C MET A 186 -27.95 -11.71 -9.96
N GLN A 187 -28.62 -11.64 -11.11
CA GLN A 187 -28.97 -10.37 -11.73
C GLN A 187 -29.88 -9.55 -10.81
N THR A 188 -30.98 -10.15 -10.30
CA THR A 188 -31.87 -9.50 -9.34
C THR A 188 -31.13 -9.03 -8.07
N ALA A 189 -30.22 -9.86 -7.53
CA ALA A 189 -29.43 -9.49 -6.35
C ALA A 189 -28.47 -8.32 -6.64
N THR A 190 -27.88 -8.30 -7.83
CA THR A 190 -27.00 -7.21 -8.28
C THR A 190 -27.79 -5.91 -8.46
N ASP A 191 -28.99 -5.99 -9.05
CA ASP A 191 -29.89 -4.84 -9.22
C ASP A 191 -30.33 -4.28 -7.86
N ILE A 192 -30.72 -5.15 -6.92
CA ILE A 192 -31.06 -4.74 -5.54
C ILE A 192 -29.86 -4.07 -4.86
N SER A 193 -28.68 -4.67 -4.96
CA SER A 193 -27.46 -4.10 -4.36
C SER A 193 -27.07 -2.76 -5.00
N SER A 194 -27.22 -2.63 -6.32
CA SER A 194 -26.93 -1.38 -7.02
C SER A 194 -27.90 -0.28 -6.61
N ASN A 195 -29.19 -0.59 -6.50
CA ASN A 195 -30.21 0.35 -6.03
C ASN A 195 -29.95 0.78 -4.58
N ALA A 196 -29.63 -0.15 -3.68
CA ALA A 196 -29.30 0.17 -2.29
C ALA A 196 -28.04 1.04 -2.16
N LEU A 197 -27.00 0.78 -2.97
CA LEU A 197 -25.80 1.63 -3.00
C LEU A 197 -26.10 3.03 -3.53
N ASN A 198 -26.96 3.15 -4.55
CA ASN A 198 -27.39 4.44 -5.07
C ASN A 198 -28.20 5.24 -4.03
N GLU A 199 -29.06 4.56 -3.27
CA GLU A 199 -29.84 5.15 -2.19
C GLU A 199 -28.92 5.63 -1.04
N GLN A 200 -27.96 4.80 -0.61
CA GLN A 200 -26.97 5.20 0.39
C GLN A 200 -26.08 6.36 -0.09
N ALA A 201 -25.68 6.37 -1.36
CA ALA A 201 -24.92 7.47 -1.93
C ALA A 201 -25.73 8.77 -1.95
N LEU A 202 -27.03 8.69 -2.22
CA LEU A 202 -27.95 9.82 -2.15
C LEU A 202 -28.10 10.32 -0.71
N GLU A 203 -28.31 9.44 0.27
CA GLU A 203 -28.37 9.80 1.68
C GLU A 203 -27.07 10.43 2.19
N LEU A 204 -25.92 9.91 1.77
CA LEU A 204 -24.62 10.46 2.15
C LEU A 204 -24.40 11.85 1.53
N SER A 205 -24.85 12.06 0.29
CA SER A 205 -24.86 13.36 -0.37
C SER A 205 -25.76 14.37 0.36
N THR A 206 -26.96 13.98 0.78
CA THR A 206 -27.87 14.87 1.53
C THR A 206 -27.31 15.19 2.91
N MET A 207 -26.77 14.21 3.65
CA MET A 207 -26.09 14.44 4.92
C MET A 207 -24.89 15.36 4.77
N LYS A 208 -24.06 15.17 3.73
CA LYS A 208 -22.92 16.05 3.43
C LYS A 208 -23.38 17.49 3.21
N ASN A 209 -24.45 17.70 2.45
CA ASN A 209 -25.00 19.03 2.19
C ASN A 209 -25.59 19.66 3.46
N GLN A 210 -26.28 18.90 4.30
CA GLN A 210 -26.79 19.36 5.60
C GLN A 210 -25.66 19.75 6.54
N LEU A 211 -24.62 18.92 6.66
CA LEU A 211 -23.44 19.20 7.47
C LEU A 211 -22.73 20.47 6.98
N HIS A 212 -22.55 20.61 5.67
CA HIS A 212 -21.95 21.81 5.10
C HIS A 212 -22.77 23.07 5.42
N ALA A 213 -24.09 23.01 5.32
CA ALA A 213 -24.97 24.11 5.69
C ALA A 213 -24.89 24.45 7.19
N SER A 214 -24.79 23.45 8.06
CA SER A 214 -24.61 23.63 9.51
C SER A 214 -23.26 24.27 9.84
N LEU A 215 -22.18 23.83 9.22
CA LEU A 215 -20.84 24.43 9.38
C LEU A 215 -20.80 25.88 8.89
N LEU A 216 -21.54 26.21 7.83
CA LEU A 216 -21.62 27.58 7.31
C LEU A 216 -22.36 28.49 8.29
N LYS A 217 -23.47 28.01 8.88
CA LYS A 217 -24.15 28.69 9.98
C LYS A 217 -23.22 28.90 11.19
N GLU A 218 -22.50 27.86 11.61
CA GLU A 218 -21.56 27.94 12.73
C GLU A 218 -20.43 28.94 12.45
N SER A 219 -19.86 28.91 11.24
CA SER A 219 -18.87 29.89 10.79
C SER A 219 -19.40 31.32 10.86
N ASP A 220 -20.65 31.56 10.44
CA ASP A 220 -21.27 32.88 10.52
C ASP A 220 -21.57 33.29 11.97
N THR A 221 -21.95 32.36 12.85
CA THR A 221 -22.07 32.65 14.28
C THR A 221 -20.73 33.00 14.93
N LEU A 222 -19.64 32.33 14.55
CA LEU A 222 -18.29 32.66 15.02
C LEU A 222 -17.83 34.04 14.52
N LYS A 223 -18.14 34.41 13.28
CA LYS A 223 -17.89 35.78 12.79
C LYS A 223 -18.65 36.82 13.61
N LEU A 224 -19.92 36.55 13.94
CA LEU A 224 -20.72 37.44 14.80
C LEU A 224 -20.15 37.53 16.21
N LEU A 225 -19.65 36.42 16.76
CA LEU A 225 -19.03 36.37 18.09
C LEU A 225 -17.73 37.18 18.12
N ASN A 226 -16.88 37.06 17.09
CA ASN A 226 -15.68 37.89 16.93
C ASN A 226 -16.03 39.38 16.82
N ILE A 227 -17.06 39.74 16.04
CA ILE A 227 -17.55 41.14 15.97
C ILE A 227 -18.02 41.61 17.34
N GLN A 228 -18.73 40.77 18.09
CA GLN A 228 -19.19 41.09 19.44
C GLN A 228 -18.02 41.25 20.42
N GLU A 229 -16.97 40.43 20.30
CA GLU A 229 -15.75 40.55 21.08
C GLU A 229 -15.00 41.86 20.75
N ASP A 230 -14.87 42.21 19.46
CA ASP A 230 -14.29 43.48 19.02
C ASP A 230 -15.07 44.69 19.55
N VAL A 231 -16.40 44.62 19.52
CA VAL A 231 -17.29 45.67 20.08
C VAL A 231 -17.12 45.78 21.59
N ASN A 232 -17.06 44.65 22.30
CA ASN A 232 -16.81 44.64 23.75
C ASN A 232 -15.44 45.22 24.09
N LEU A 233 -14.40 44.88 23.33
CA LEU A 233 -13.05 45.43 23.50
C LEU A 233 -13.04 46.95 23.26
N SER A 234 -13.76 47.43 22.24
CA SER A 234 -13.94 48.85 21.97
C SER A 234 -14.66 49.58 23.11
N LEU A 235 -15.70 48.96 23.69
CA LEU A 235 -16.43 49.52 24.84
C LEU A 235 -15.57 49.58 26.11
N VAL A 236 -14.77 48.54 26.37
CA VAL A 236 -13.81 48.52 27.49
C VAL A 236 -12.76 49.63 27.32
N ASN A 237 -12.21 49.79 26.12
CA ASN A 237 -11.26 50.88 25.82
C ASN A 237 -11.90 52.26 25.98
N GLN A 238 -13.15 52.43 25.55
CA GLN A 238 -13.89 53.67 25.73
C GLN A 238 -14.09 53.97 27.23
N ASN A 239 -14.53 52.99 28.01
CA ASN A 239 -14.72 53.10 29.47
C ASN A 239 -13.41 53.43 30.21
N ASN A 240 -12.30 52.82 29.81
CA ASN A 240 -10.99 53.14 30.37
C ASN A 240 -10.60 54.59 30.04
N SER A 241 -10.85 55.07 28.81
CA SER A 241 -10.62 56.48 28.47
C SER A 241 -11.49 57.45 29.29
N THR A 242 -12.74 57.08 29.59
CA THR A 242 -13.62 57.89 30.45
C THR A 242 -13.15 57.88 31.89
N ALA A 243 -12.67 56.72 32.39
CA ALA A 243 -12.12 56.60 33.73
C ALA A 243 -10.85 57.44 33.90
N GLU A 244 -9.94 57.44 32.92
CA GLU A 244 -8.75 58.29 32.88
C GLU A 244 -9.12 59.79 32.87
N ARG A 245 -10.15 60.17 32.11
CA ARG A 245 -10.66 61.54 32.04
C ARG A 245 -11.27 62.00 33.38
N CYS A 246 -11.95 61.10 34.10
CA CYS A 246 -12.44 61.36 35.45
C CYS A 246 -11.31 61.47 36.49
N GLN A 247 -10.23 60.69 36.35
CA GLN A 247 -9.04 60.84 37.20
C GLN A 247 -8.29 62.15 36.95
N GLN A 248 -8.18 62.59 35.69
CA GLN A 248 -7.62 63.90 35.35
C GLN A 248 -8.42 65.04 35.98
N LEU A 249 -9.75 65.04 35.83
CA LEU A 249 -10.61 66.06 36.45
C LEU A 249 -10.55 66.06 37.98
N ALA A 250 -10.42 64.89 38.61
CA ALA A 250 -10.23 64.80 40.06
C ALA A 250 -8.88 65.40 40.51
N SER A 251 -7.81 65.20 39.72
CA SER A 251 -6.49 65.78 40.00
C SER A 251 -6.45 67.31 39.80
N GLU A 252 -7.19 67.84 38.83
CA GLU A 252 -7.32 69.28 38.59
C GLU A 252 -8.10 70.00 39.70
N LEU A 253 -9.15 69.37 40.24
CA LEU A 253 -9.91 69.90 41.39
C LEU A 253 -9.08 69.91 42.68
N LEU A 254 -8.17 68.96 42.86
CA LEU A 254 -7.29 68.88 44.02
C LEU A 254 -6.23 70.00 43.99
N LEU A 255 -5.66 70.26 42.80
CA LEU A 255 -4.76 71.39 42.54
C LEU A 255 -5.45 72.76 42.70
N ALA A 256 -6.71 72.89 42.30
CA ALA A 256 -7.48 74.12 42.49
C ALA A 256 -7.74 74.42 43.98
N ASN A 257 -7.94 73.39 44.80
CA ASN A 257 -8.19 73.53 46.23
C ASN A 257 -6.92 73.90 47.03
N GLU A 258 -5.75 73.38 46.65
CA GLU A 258 -4.46 73.76 47.25
C GLU A 258 -4.12 75.24 46.97
N ASN A 259 -4.38 75.73 45.75
CA ASN A 259 -4.15 77.12 45.37
C ASN A 259 -5.00 78.12 46.17
N VAL A 260 -6.25 77.78 46.50
CA VAL A 260 -7.11 78.63 47.34
C VAL A 260 -6.59 78.73 48.78
N SER A 261 -5.96 77.66 49.30
CA SER A 261 -5.35 77.67 50.62
C SER A 261 -4.08 78.55 50.70
N HIS A 262 -3.32 78.61 49.60
CA HIS A 262 -2.09 79.41 49.47
C HIS A 262 -2.40 80.92 49.46
N PHE A 263 -3.36 81.35 48.63
CA PHE A 263 -3.77 82.76 48.54
C PHE A 263 -4.32 83.32 49.84
N LYS A 264 -4.94 82.48 50.68
CA LYS A 264 -5.46 82.90 51.98
C LYS A 264 -4.34 83.19 52.99
N LYS A 265 -3.22 82.45 52.94
CA LYS A 265 -2.04 82.68 53.77
C LYS A 265 -1.26 83.94 53.34
N GLU A 266 -1.10 84.18 52.03
CA GLU A 266 -0.36 85.34 51.53
C GLU A 266 -1.05 86.68 51.86
N ARG A 267 -2.38 86.72 51.78
CA ARG A 267 -3.15 87.93 52.12
C ARG A 267 -3.00 88.33 53.59
N ASP A 268 -3.03 87.36 54.50
CA ASP A 268 -2.95 87.62 55.93
C ASP A 268 -1.51 88.00 56.36
N GLN A 269 -0.50 87.60 55.57
CA GLN A 269 0.91 87.97 55.77
C GLN A 269 1.22 89.38 55.23
N ALA A 270 0.63 89.79 54.11
CA ALA A 270 0.75 91.15 53.56
C ALA A 270 0.11 92.22 54.46
N LEU A 271 -1.03 91.91 55.10
CA LEU A 271 -1.69 92.83 56.06
C LEU A 271 -0.87 93.05 57.34
N LYS A 272 0.03 92.13 57.69
CA LYS A 272 0.92 92.25 58.84
C LYS A 272 2.11 93.18 58.53
N GLN A 273 2.71 93.06 57.35
CA GLN A 273 3.82 93.93 56.90
C GLN A 273 3.41 95.40 56.76
N ILE A 274 2.20 95.68 56.28
CA ILE A 274 1.69 97.06 56.13
C ILE A 274 1.51 97.77 57.48
N ARG A 275 1.22 97.04 58.57
CA ARG A 275 1.13 97.63 59.93
C ARG A 275 2.50 97.91 60.53
N GLU A 276 3.50 97.11 60.20
CA GLU A 276 4.88 97.27 60.69
C GLU A 276 5.58 98.45 59.99
N GLU A 277 5.41 98.61 58.67
CA GLU A 277 5.97 99.76 57.92
C GLU A 277 5.36 101.11 58.34
N LYS A 278 4.05 101.15 58.62
CA LYS A 278 3.38 102.37 59.10
C LYS A 278 3.91 102.84 60.47
N THR A 279 4.40 101.92 61.29
CA THR A 279 4.95 102.21 62.62
C THR A 279 6.41 102.67 62.53
N GLN A 280 7.19 102.13 61.59
CA GLN A 280 8.57 102.59 61.32
C GLN A 280 8.63 103.99 60.68
N ILE A 281 7.69 104.33 59.80
CA ILE A 281 7.64 105.67 59.16
C ILE A 281 7.33 106.78 60.18
N GLN A 282 6.56 106.50 61.23
CA GLN A 282 6.28 107.48 62.30
C GLN A 282 7.47 107.67 63.26
N ALA A 283 8.29 106.63 63.48
CA ALA A 283 9.50 106.73 64.31
C ALA A 283 10.63 107.53 63.63
N VAL A 284 10.85 107.32 62.32
CA VAL A 284 11.87 108.04 61.54
C VAL A 284 11.52 109.53 61.34
N LYS A 285 10.22 109.87 61.32
CA LYS A 285 9.75 111.26 61.19
C LYS A 285 9.98 112.10 62.46
N ALA A 286 9.96 111.50 63.65
CA ALA A 286 10.23 112.21 64.90
C ALA A 286 11.74 112.40 65.12
N GLU A 287 12.57 111.42 64.78
CA GLU A 287 14.03 111.49 64.92
C GLU A 287 14.67 112.59 64.03
N ASN A 288 14.11 112.81 62.84
CA ASN A 288 14.55 113.87 61.94
C ASN A 288 14.13 115.29 62.38
N LEU A 289 13.12 115.42 63.25
CA LEU A 289 12.76 116.72 63.84
C LEU A 289 13.71 117.13 64.98
N THR A 290 14.27 116.17 65.72
CA THR A 290 15.22 116.41 66.81
C THR A 290 16.61 116.79 66.28
N LYS A 291 17.05 116.20 65.17
CA LYS A 291 18.32 116.53 64.49
C LYS A 291 18.31 117.90 63.78
N ALA A 292 17.14 118.41 63.39
CA ALA A 292 17.01 119.76 62.82
C ALA A 292 17.18 120.90 63.85
N LEU A 293 16.95 120.62 65.14
CA LEU A 293 17.10 121.61 66.22
C LEU A 293 18.54 121.77 66.74
N GLU A 294 19.41 120.76 66.56
CA GLU A 294 20.83 120.83 66.90
C GLU A 294 21.67 121.60 65.87
N VAL A 295 21.27 121.59 64.59
CA VAL A 295 21.92 122.37 63.53
C VAL A 295 21.68 123.89 63.71
N SER A 296 20.55 124.29 64.29
CA SER A 296 20.25 125.69 64.61
C SER A 296 21.18 126.31 65.67
N LYS A 297 21.75 125.51 66.59
CA LYS A 297 22.66 125.99 67.65
C LYS A 297 24.13 126.11 67.19
N SER A 298 24.52 125.38 66.15
CA SER A 298 25.86 125.51 65.55
C SER A 298 26.02 126.78 64.69
N ILE A 299 24.91 127.39 64.23
CA ILE A 299 24.95 128.61 63.42
C ILE A 299 25.21 129.86 64.29
N GLU A 300 24.77 129.90 65.54
CA GLU A 300 25.06 131.02 66.47
C GLU A 300 26.55 131.12 66.85
N SER A 301 27.28 129.99 66.91
CA SER A 301 28.73 129.94 67.15
C SER A 301 29.58 130.47 65.98
N ILE A 302 29.01 130.54 64.77
CA ILE A 302 29.71 130.99 63.56
C ILE A 302 29.55 132.52 63.38
N ILE A 303 28.52 133.12 63.95
CA ILE A 303 28.23 134.57 63.88
C ILE A 303 29.22 135.38 64.74
N GLU A 304 29.84 134.79 65.77
CA GLU A 304 30.80 135.46 66.66
C GLU A 304 32.21 135.63 66.06
N ARG A 305 32.55 134.87 65.00
CA ARG A 305 33.87 134.89 64.35
C ARG A 305 33.96 135.71 63.06
N LEU A 306 32.87 136.32 62.61
CA LEU A 306 32.83 137.11 61.38
C LEU A 306 32.91 138.64 61.61
N LYS A 307 33.39 139.07 62.80
CA LYS A 307 33.67 140.48 63.16
C LYS A 307 35.01 141.03 62.66
N GLU A 308 35.81 140.27 61.92
CA GLU A 308 37.10 140.74 61.41
C GLU A 308 37.31 140.39 59.93
N LEU A 309 36.69 141.14 59.00
CA LEU A 309 37.26 141.48 57.69
C LEU A 309 36.38 142.49 56.92
N PRO A 310 36.96 143.36 56.06
CA PRO A 310 36.36 144.58 55.51
C PRO A 310 35.62 144.41 54.16
N LYS A 311 34.84 145.48 53.85
CA LYS A 311 33.92 145.72 52.73
C LYS A 311 34.48 145.50 51.31
N ILE A 312 33.63 144.97 50.40
CA ILE A 312 33.42 145.29 48.95
C ILE A 312 32.07 144.62 48.55
N HIS A 313 30.96 145.37 48.34
CA HIS A 313 30.28 145.68 47.06
C HIS A 313 30.17 144.49 46.06
N LEU A 314 29.05 144.12 45.42
CA LEU A 314 27.94 144.86 44.80
C LEU A 314 26.88 143.85 44.31
N ALA A 315 25.60 144.26 44.29
CA ALA A 315 24.54 144.00 43.28
C ALA A 315 24.12 142.54 42.94
N SER A 316 22.89 142.17 42.60
CA SER A 316 21.53 142.75 42.55
C SER A 316 20.64 141.72 41.83
N GLY A 317 19.33 141.68 42.09
CA GLY A 317 18.30 141.12 41.19
C GLY A 317 17.64 139.82 41.71
N GLN A 318 16.35 139.82 42.08
CA GLN A 318 15.14 139.77 41.20
C GLN A 318 15.08 138.46 40.41
N THR A 319 14.01 137.68 40.24
CA THR A 319 12.54 137.86 40.25
C THR A 319 11.95 136.44 39.93
N VAL A 320 10.80 136.02 40.47
CA VAL A 320 9.48 135.80 39.80
C VAL A 320 9.44 134.74 38.68
N VAL A 321 8.25 134.13 38.48
CA VAL A 321 7.69 133.47 37.27
C VAL A 321 7.44 131.95 37.48
N SER A 322 6.19 131.51 37.71
CA SER A 322 5.11 131.10 36.75
C SER A 322 5.33 129.71 36.14
N ALA A 323 4.42 128.75 36.28
CA ALA A 323 3.23 128.48 35.45
C ALA A 323 3.51 127.56 34.24
N THR A 324 2.48 126.78 33.85
CA THR A 324 2.31 126.05 32.57
C THR A 324 3.34 124.94 32.28
N ASP A 325 3.13 123.96 31.43
CA ASP A 325 2.02 123.33 30.70
C ASP A 325 2.63 122.03 30.12
N ASN A 326 1.77 121.16 29.61
CA ASN A 326 1.95 120.35 28.40
C ASN A 326 3.32 119.76 28.04
N SER A 327 3.33 118.45 27.76
CA SER A 327 3.22 117.91 26.40
C SER A 327 3.39 116.39 26.48
N ASP A 328 2.44 115.59 26.00
CA ASP A 328 2.23 115.25 24.59
C ASP A 328 3.49 114.57 24.02
N THR A 329 3.47 113.36 23.45
CA THR A 329 2.47 112.85 22.49
C THR A 329 2.81 111.41 22.04
N ILE A 330 1.78 110.70 21.55
CA ILE A 330 1.75 109.79 20.35
C ILE A 330 2.41 108.40 20.51
N ASN A 331 1.84 107.24 20.16
CA ASN A 331 0.62 106.71 19.48
C ASN A 331 0.53 105.21 19.93
N SER A 332 -0.55 104.42 19.95
CA SER A 332 -1.74 104.28 19.10
C SER A 332 -2.79 103.32 19.74
N LEU A 333 -4.08 103.66 19.61
CA LEU A 333 -5.28 102.83 19.26
C LEU A 333 -5.48 101.45 19.96
N GLU A 334 -6.63 101.03 20.51
CA GLU A 334 -8.03 101.37 20.23
C GLU A 334 -8.98 100.76 21.31
N ASN A 335 -10.00 101.53 21.72
CA ASN A 335 -11.39 101.23 22.19
C ASN A 335 -11.68 100.03 23.13
N VAL A 336 -12.30 100.15 24.32
CA VAL A 336 -13.53 100.84 24.81
C VAL A 336 -14.86 100.32 24.22
N GLN A 337 -15.79 100.07 25.15
CA GLN A 337 -17.26 99.96 25.03
C GLN A 337 -17.89 98.61 24.65
N SER A 338 -18.63 97.99 25.60
CA SER A 338 -20.11 98.06 25.59
C SER A 338 -20.76 97.23 26.72
N ILE A 339 -21.46 97.93 27.63
CA ILE A 339 -22.85 97.69 28.12
C ILE A 339 -23.16 96.28 28.70
N ILE A 340 -23.21 96.06 30.02
CA ILE A 340 -24.28 96.37 31.01
C ILE A 340 -25.67 95.73 30.73
N HIS A 341 -26.04 94.80 31.64
CA HIS A 341 -27.37 94.34 32.06
C HIS A 341 -28.31 93.64 31.07
N THR A 342 -28.61 92.35 31.33
CA THR A 342 -29.89 91.94 31.97
C THR A 342 -29.68 90.60 32.70
N PHE A 343 -30.20 90.54 33.93
CA PHE A 343 -30.32 89.37 34.81
C PHE A 343 -31.06 88.20 34.13
N HIS A 344 -30.49 86.98 34.12
CA HIS A 344 -30.90 85.90 35.05
C HIS A 344 -29.93 84.70 35.01
#